data_AF-A0A0K8RKT4-F1
#
_entry.id   AF-A0A0K8RKT4-F1
#
_cell.length_a   1.000
_cell.length_b   1.000
_cell.length_c   1.000
_cell.angle_alpha   90.00
_cell.angle_beta   90.00
_cell.angle_gamma   90.00
#
_symmetry.space_group_name_H-M   'P 1'
#
loop_
_entity.id
_entity.type
_entity.pdbx_description
1 polymer ?
#
loop_
_entity_poly.entity_id
_entity_poly.type
_entity_poly.pdbx_seq_one_letter_code
_entity_poly.pdbx_strand_id
1 'polypeptide(L)'
;MKTFLSLMIAALFPFVKCTSSCECPAPENILLGDSNFLPFRNPWRFLRSMERSYLKYMPYLKDFTNINCVISDFIKYDSTSGSVERNVSWTILSETRKRDTITVELEKSPKSDSEFTATYGRSSWDFVTVYVDTKCLIVKISQTQTGHKRLCLLWVKESYLENPLRHCRFLYDVFCSWNRDDLQPKKDCDRGVQPKDKRPAMEGSQNPGTPRPPR
;
A
#
# COMPACT_ATOMS: atom_id res chain seq x y z
N MET A 1 17.88 18.08 -3.18
CA MET A 1 17.61 19.08 -2.11
C MET A 1 16.62 20.17 -2.56
N LYS A 2 16.81 20.85 -3.70
CA LYS A 2 15.86 21.89 -4.18
C LYS A 2 14.42 21.39 -4.35
N THR A 3 14.20 20.26 -4.99
CA THR A 3 12.84 19.71 -5.24
C THR A 3 12.15 19.18 -3.98
N PHE A 4 12.90 18.57 -3.06
CA PHE A 4 12.36 18.15 -1.76
C PHE A 4 11.96 19.36 -0.90
N LEU A 5 12.78 20.41 -0.91
CA LEU A 5 12.45 21.68 -0.28
C LEU A 5 11.22 22.32 -0.95
N SER A 6 11.13 22.30 -2.28
CA SER A 6 9.94 22.75 -3.01
C SER A 6 8.69 21.96 -2.65
N LEU A 7 8.80 20.66 -2.36
CA LEU A 7 7.69 19.81 -1.95
C LEU A 7 7.24 20.09 -0.51
N MET A 8 8.18 20.31 0.40
CA MET A 8 7.88 20.78 1.76
C MET A 8 7.27 22.18 1.73
N ILE A 9 7.82 23.09 0.91
CA ILE A 9 7.26 24.43 0.71
C ILE A 9 5.88 24.33 0.09
N ALA A 10 5.63 23.49 -0.91
CA ALA A 10 4.32 23.30 -1.53
C ALA A 10 3.28 22.70 -0.58
N ALA A 11 3.68 21.78 0.31
CA ALA A 11 2.82 21.29 1.39
C ALA A 11 2.49 22.39 2.43
N LEU A 12 3.43 23.32 2.65
CA LEU A 12 3.25 24.48 3.52
C LEU A 12 2.60 25.69 2.82
N PHE A 13 2.63 25.74 1.50
CA PHE A 13 2.15 26.84 0.65
C PHE A 13 0.65 27.13 0.79
N PRO A 14 -0.25 26.15 0.93
CA PRO A 14 -1.66 26.43 1.24
C PRO A 14 -1.84 27.17 2.57
N PHE A 15 -0.90 27.05 3.53
CA PHE A 15 -0.93 27.84 4.76
C PHE A 15 -0.46 29.29 4.55
N VAL A 16 0.34 29.57 3.52
CA VAL A 16 0.91 30.90 3.22
C VAL A 16 0.08 31.67 2.17
N LYS A 17 -0.61 30.95 1.28
CA LYS A 17 -1.47 31.52 0.22
C LYS A 17 -2.95 31.63 0.59
N CYS A 18 -3.32 31.45 1.86
CA CYS A 18 -4.66 31.85 2.31
C CYS A 18 -4.79 33.38 2.21
N THR A 19 -5.33 33.86 1.08
CA THR A 19 -5.77 35.23 0.91
C THR A 19 -7.03 35.48 1.75
N SER A 20 -7.45 36.73 1.87
CA SER A 20 -8.66 37.19 2.59
C SER A 20 -10.00 36.59 2.12
N SER A 21 -9.97 35.64 1.18
CA SER A 21 -11.08 34.79 0.78
C SER A 21 -10.89 33.40 1.40
N CYS A 22 -11.78 32.98 2.29
CA CYS A 22 -11.70 31.76 3.11
C CYS A 22 -11.65 30.40 2.38
N GLU A 23 -11.40 30.36 1.06
CA GLU A 23 -11.31 29.12 0.28
C GLU A 23 -9.87 28.81 -0.10
N CYS A 24 -9.13 28.22 0.84
CA CYS A 24 -7.80 27.69 0.55
C CYS A 24 -7.97 26.29 -0.03
N PRO A 25 -7.52 26.01 -1.26
CA PRO A 25 -7.62 24.68 -1.83
C PRO A 25 -6.88 23.68 -0.93
N ALA A 26 -7.49 22.51 -0.72
CA ALA A 26 -6.87 21.46 0.09
C ALA A 26 -5.43 21.21 -0.41
N PRO A 27 -4.43 21.05 0.47
CA PRO A 27 -3.05 20.77 0.08
C PRO A 27 -2.93 19.60 -0.90
N GLU A 28 -3.81 18.61 -0.75
CA GLU A 28 -4.00 17.48 -1.65
C GLU A 28 -4.25 17.92 -3.10
N ASN A 29 -5.13 18.91 -3.34
CA ASN A 29 -5.49 19.35 -4.69
C ASN A 29 -4.34 20.07 -5.41
N ILE A 30 -3.50 20.78 -4.65
CA ILE A 30 -2.35 21.51 -5.20
C ILE A 30 -1.26 20.50 -5.59
N LEU A 31 -0.93 19.58 -4.69
CA LEU A 31 0.17 18.63 -4.91
C LEU A 31 -0.19 17.46 -5.83
N LEU A 32 -1.44 17.01 -5.82
CA LEU A 32 -1.90 15.98 -6.74
C LEU A 32 -2.23 16.56 -8.13
N GLY A 33 -2.42 17.88 -8.25
CA GLY A 33 -2.73 18.56 -9.52
C GLY A 33 -1.53 19.16 -10.24
N ASP A 34 -0.43 19.45 -9.55
CA ASP A 34 0.74 20.12 -10.13
C ASP A 34 1.73 19.11 -10.74
N SER A 35 2.01 19.29 -12.04
CA SER A 35 2.87 18.43 -12.85
C SER A 35 4.32 18.39 -12.39
N ASN A 36 4.79 19.42 -11.68
CA ASN A 36 6.14 19.45 -11.10
C ASN A 36 6.36 18.35 -10.05
N PHE A 37 5.28 17.79 -9.49
CA PHE A 37 5.34 16.71 -8.50
C PHE A 37 5.19 15.31 -9.10
N LEU A 38 4.92 15.17 -10.40
CA LEU A 38 4.83 13.87 -11.07
C LEU A 38 6.04 12.95 -10.82
N PRO A 39 7.30 13.44 -10.79
CA PRO A 39 8.46 12.58 -10.49
C PRO A 39 8.40 11.94 -9.09
N PHE A 40 7.72 12.58 -8.14
CA PHE A 40 7.50 12.07 -6.79
C PHE A 40 6.18 11.32 -6.64
N ARG A 41 5.50 11.05 -7.75
CA ARG A 41 4.23 10.33 -7.78
C ARG A 41 4.23 9.13 -8.71
N ASN A 42 5.27 8.95 -9.53
CA ASN A 42 5.42 7.73 -10.33
C ASN A 42 6.04 6.60 -9.47
N PRO A 43 5.27 5.56 -9.08
CA PRO A 43 5.72 4.57 -8.11
C PRO A 43 6.63 3.50 -8.71
N TRP A 44 6.75 3.43 -10.05
CA TRP A 44 7.32 2.28 -10.75
C TRP A 44 8.78 2.01 -10.41
N ARG A 45 9.57 3.06 -10.13
CA ARG A 45 10.95 2.87 -9.67
C ARG A 45 11.03 2.16 -8.31
N PHE A 46 10.10 2.46 -7.40
CA PHE A 46 10.01 1.81 -6.09
C PHE A 46 9.47 0.39 -6.22
N LEU A 47 8.40 0.20 -7.00
CA LEU A 47 7.72 -1.09 -7.17
C LEU A 47 8.58 -2.13 -7.90
N ARG A 48 9.36 -1.71 -8.91
CA ARG A 48 10.28 -2.58 -9.65
C ARG A 48 11.56 -2.92 -8.90
N SER A 49 11.84 -2.26 -7.78
CA SER A 49 13.05 -2.54 -7.01
C SER A 49 12.99 -3.93 -6.39
N MET A 50 14.08 -4.69 -6.56
CA MET A 50 14.27 -6.02 -5.98
C MET A 50 14.36 -5.99 -4.45
N GLU A 51 14.62 -4.82 -3.87
CA GLU A 51 14.72 -4.66 -2.43
C GLU A 51 13.36 -4.88 -1.76
N ARG A 52 13.38 -5.69 -0.70
CA ARG A 52 12.25 -5.94 0.20
C ARG A 52 11.73 -4.62 0.78
N SER A 53 10.41 -4.50 0.86
CA SER A 53 9.76 -3.37 1.51
C SER A 53 8.83 -3.84 2.61
N TYR A 54 8.65 -2.99 3.62
CA TYR A 54 7.87 -3.23 4.82
C TYR A 54 6.75 -2.21 4.90
N LEU A 55 5.56 -2.66 5.28
CA LEU A 55 4.47 -1.74 5.62
C LEU A 55 4.75 -1.16 7.00
N LYS A 56 4.85 0.17 7.06
CA LYS A 56 5.07 0.90 8.31
C LYS A 56 3.75 1.43 8.85
N TYR A 57 2.98 2.13 8.02
CA TYR A 57 1.66 2.66 8.39
C TYR A 57 0.57 2.05 7.54
N MET A 58 -0.54 1.73 8.18
CA MET A 58 -1.79 1.36 7.52
C MET A 58 -2.97 2.03 8.21
N PRO A 59 -4.13 2.15 7.54
CA PRO A 59 -5.31 2.67 8.20
C PRO A 59 -5.75 1.71 9.31
N TYR A 60 -6.33 2.27 10.38
CA TYR A 60 -6.95 1.44 11.42
C TYR A 60 -8.15 0.70 10.82
N LEU A 61 -8.01 -0.60 10.64
CA LEU A 61 -9.04 -1.46 10.10
C LEU A 61 -9.32 -2.56 11.12
N LYS A 62 -10.57 -2.63 11.62
CA LYS A 62 -10.98 -3.56 12.68
C LYS A 62 -10.64 -5.02 12.36
N ASP A 63 -10.65 -5.40 11.08
CA ASP A 63 -10.39 -6.77 10.64
C ASP A 63 -8.88 -7.12 10.60
N PHE A 64 -8.00 -6.13 10.79
CA PHE A 64 -6.54 -6.29 10.67
C PHE A 64 -5.79 -6.07 11.99
N THR A 65 -6.47 -6.13 13.14
CA THR A 65 -5.84 -5.86 14.46
C THR A 65 -4.78 -6.88 14.89
N ASN A 66 -4.72 -8.05 14.26
CA ASN A 66 -3.82 -9.15 14.64
C ASN A 66 -2.75 -9.44 13.58
N ILE A 67 -2.49 -8.52 12.65
CA ILE A 67 -1.39 -8.67 11.70
C ILE A 67 -0.17 -7.87 12.16
N ASN A 68 1.01 -8.43 11.89
CA ASN A 68 2.27 -7.71 12.03
C ASN A 68 3.23 -8.18 10.93
N CYS A 69 4.37 -7.51 10.78
CA CYS A 69 5.44 -7.91 9.87
C CYS A 69 4.92 -8.07 8.42
N VAL A 70 4.24 -7.04 7.93
CA VAL A 70 3.74 -7.03 6.55
C VAL A 70 4.90 -6.63 5.62
N ILE A 71 5.28 -7.54 4.74
CA ILE A 71 6.43 -7.40 3.84
C ILE A 71 6.01 -7.61 2.38
N SER A 72 6.75 -6.99 1.47
CA SER A 72 6.60 -7.17 0.03
C SER A 72 7.94 -7.49 -0.63
N ASP A 73 8.02 -8.69 -1.18
CA ASP A 73 9.19 -9.23 -1.87
C ASP A 73 8.98 -9.24 -3.38
N PHE A 74 10.02 -8.84 -4.12
CA PHE A 74 10.00 -8.87 -5.58
C PHE A 74 10.05 -10.31 -6.09
N ILE A 75 9.26 -10.64 -7.11
CA ILE A 75 9.34 -11.91 -7.82
C ILE A 75 9.94 -11.68 -9.19
N LYS A 76 9.23 -10.94 -10.05
CA LYS A 76 9.66 -10.66 -11.42
C LYS A 76 9.02 -9.38 -11.95
N TYR A 77 9.58 -8.90 -13.05
CA TYR A 77 9.03 -7.86 -13.89
C TYR A 77 8.82 -8.46 -15.28
N ASP A 78 7.59 -8.42 -15.77
CA ASP A 78 7.28 -8.85 -17.14
C ASP A 78 7.42 -7.65 -18.08
N SER A 79 8.40 -7.70 -18.98
CA SER A 79 8.63 -6.63 -19.95
C SER A 79 7.54 -6.52 -21.01
N THR A 80 6.76 -7.58 -21.22
CA THR A 80 5.72 -7.66 -22.26
C THR A 80 4.47 -6.92 -21.84
N SER A 81 3.98 -7.19 -20.62
CA SER A 81 2.83 -6.51 -20.02
C SER A 81 3.22 -5.21 -19.30
N GLY A 82 4.51 -5.06 -18.93
CA GLY A 82 4.96 -4.01 -18.04
C GLY A 82 4.54 -4.22 -16.58
N SER A 83 4.06 -5.42 -16.21
CA SER A 83 3.59 -5.74 -14.88
C SER A 83 4.73 -6.16 -13.93
N VAL A 84 4.51 -5.97 -12.64
CA VAL A 84 5.43 -6.41 -11.57
C VAL A 84 4.71 -7.40 -10.68
N GLU A 85 5.28 -8.59 -10.51
CA GLU A 85 4.78 -9.56 -9.55
C GLU A 85 5.56 -9.46 -8.23
N ARG A 86 4.82 -9.40 -7.11
CA ARG A 86 5.40 -9.38 -5.76
C ARG A 86 4.68 -10.34 -4.84
N ASN A 87 5.41 -10.93 -3.90
CA ASN A 87 4.79 -11.63 -2.77
C ASN A 87 4.52 -10.61 -1.67
N VAL A 88 3.28 -10.52 -1.20
CA VAL A 88 2.91 -9.78 0.01
C VAL A 88 2.64 -10.81 1.09
N SER A 89 3.38 -10.72 2.20
CA SER A 89 3.19 -11.63 3.33
C SER A 89 3.06 -10.89 4.64
N TRP A 90 2.37 -11.51 5.60
CA TRP A 90 2.16 -10.96 6.93
C TRP A 90 2.15 -12.09 7.96
N THR A 91 2.51 -11.73 9.18
CA THR A 91 2.44 -12.63 10.32
C THR A 91 1.15 -12.38 11.08
N ILE A 92 0.47 -13.45 11.48
CA ILE A 92 -0.71 -13.39 12.34
C ILE A 92 -0.25 -13.59 13.79
N LEU A 93 -0.58 -12.61 14.64
CA LEU A 93 -0.35 -12.65 16.08
C LEU A 93 -1.42 -13.57 16.72
N SER A 94 -1.09 -14.85 16.85
CA SER A 94 -1.85 -15.83 17.64
C SER A 94 -0.89 -16.67 18.49
N GLU A 95 -1.39 -17.63 19.25
CA GLU A 95 -0.57 -18.55 20.07
C GLU A 95 0.55 -19.23 19.27
N THR A 96 0.31 -19.49 17.98
CA THR A 96 1.34 -19.94 17.04
C THR A 96 1.51 -18.89 15.95
N ARG A 97 2.66 -18.20 15.92
CA ARG A 97 2.96 -17.26 14.83
C ARG A 97 2.96 -18.02 13.50
N LYS A 98 2.01 -17.65 12.63
CA LYS A 98 1.91 -18.18 11.26
C LYS A 98 2.09 -17.06 10.26
N ARG A 99 2.69 -17.40 9.11
CA ARG A 99 2.85 -16.48 7.98
C ARG A 99 1.85 -16.81 6.89
N ASP A 100 1.07 -15.82 6.49
CA ASP A 100 0.26 -15.85 5.27
C ASP A 100 0.99 -15.09 4.16
N THR A 101 0.89 -15.60 2.93
CA THR A 101 1.53 -15.00 1.74
C THR A 101 0.57 -15.08 0.56
N ILE A 102 0.42 -13.97 -0.15
CA ILE A 102 -0.25 -13.89 -1.45
C ILE A 102 0.72 -13.36 -2.51
N THR A 103 0.50 -13.77 -3.76
CA THR A 103 1.18 -13.19 -4.90
C THR A 103 0.28 -12.13 -5.52
N VAL A 104 0.77 -10.91 -5.65
CA VAL A 104 0.04 -9.81 -6.29
C VAL A 104 0.74 -9.43 -7.59
N GLU A 105 -0.06 -9.18 -8.61
CA GLU A 105 0.40 -8.57 -9.85
C GLU A 105 0.08 -7.08 -9.81
N LEU A 106 1.06 -6.24 -10.12
CA LEU A 106 0.95 -4.78 -10.13
C LEU A 106 1.01 -4.29 -11.57
N GLU A 107 -0.01 -3.56 -11.99
CA GLU A 107 -0.15 -3.05 -13.35
C GLU A 107 -0.33 -1.55 -13.38
N LYS A 108 0.15 -0.90 -14.44
CA LYS A 108 0.01 0.54 -14.64
C LYS A 108 -1.41 0.90 -15.00
N SER A 109 -1.96 1.91 -14.33
CA SER A 109 -3.25 2.48 -14.72
C SER A 109 -3.11 3.15 -16.08
N PRO A 110 -4.02 2.90 -17.03
CA PRO A 110 -4.05 3.62 -18.31
C PRO A 110 -4.39 5.10 -18.13
N LYS A 111 -4.92 5.50 -16.97
CA LYS A 111 -5.38 6.87 -16.70
C LYS A 111 -4.25 7.80 -16.26
N SER A 112 -3.25 7.28 -15.55
CA SER A 112 -2.20 8.11 -14.94
C SER A 112 -0.97 7.29 -14.54
N ASP A 113 0.21 7.89 -14.74
CA ASP A 113 1.50 7.35 -14.28
C ASP A 113 1.62 7.29 -12.76
N SER A 114 0.74 8.02 -12.04
CA SER A 114 0.71 8.02 -10.58
C SER A 114 -0.22 6.96 -9.99
N GLU A 115 -0.90 6.20 -10.85
CA GLU A 115 -1.88 5.20 -10.45
C GLU A 115 -1.46 3.80 -10.90
N PHE A 116 -1.79 2.81 -10.10
CA PHE A 116 -1.55 1.41 -10.41
C PHE A 116 -2.62 0.54 -9.75
N THR A 117 -2.82 -0.64 -10.32
CA THR A 117 -3.77 -1.64 -9.82
C THR A 117 -2.99 -2.83 -9.30
N ALA A 118 -3.37 -3.35 -8.14
CA ALA A 118 -2.88 -4.62 -7.62
C ALA A 118 -3.97 -5.68 -7.75
N THR A 119 -3.63 -6.80 -8.38
CA THR A 119 -4.57 -7.90 -8.65
C THR A 119 -4.13 -9.16 -7.89
N TYR A 120 -5.09 -9.82 -7.23
CA TYR A 120 -4.93 -11.12 -6.60
C TYR A 120 -6.17 -11.99 -6.85
N GLY A 121 -6.00 -13.08 -7.60
CA GLY A 121 -7.10 -13.94 -8.00
C GLY A 121 -8.13 -13.16 -8.82
N ARG A 122 -9.35 -13.02 -8.28
CA ARG A 122 -10.45 -12.25 -8.91
C ARG A 122 -10.64 -10.86 -8.30
N SER A 123 -9.82 -10.49 -7.33
CA SER A 123 -9.91 -9.20 -6.64
C SER A 123 -8.85 -8.25 -7.15
N SER A 124 -9.20 -6.98 -7.29
CA SER A 124 -8.28 -5.93 -7.66
C SER A 124 -8.47 -4.69 -6.78
N TRP A 125 -7.37 -3.98 -6.53
CA TRP A 125 -7.36 -2.74 -5.76
C TRP A 125 -6.59 -1.67 -6.50
N ASP A 126 -7.17 -0.48 -6.57
CA ASP A 126 -6.58 0.67 -7.26
C ASP A 126 -5.90 1.57 -6.24
N PHE A 127 -4.70 1.99 -6.57
CA PHE A 127 -3.88 2.83 -5.72
C PHE A 127 -3.50 4.12 -6.43
N VAL A 128 -3.63 5.23 -5.71
CA VAL A 128 -3.12 6.54 -6.14
C VAL A 128 -1.88 6.85 -5.34
N THR A 129 -0.76 7.10 -6.01
CA THR A 129 0.49 7.48 -5.36
C THR A 129 0.41 8.93 -4.89
N VAL A 130 0.60 9.11 -3.58
CA VAL A 130 0.68 10.42 -2.93
C VAL A 130 2.12 10.93 -2.98
N TYR A 131 3.07 10.06 -2.63
CA TYR A 131 4.48 10.38 -2.62
C TYR A 131 5.33 9.11 -2.80
N VAL A 132 6.44 9.24 -3.51
CA VAL A 132 7.45 8.19 -3.62
C VAL A 132 8.83 8.79 -3.75
N ASP A 133 9.79 8.15 -3.10
CA ASP A 133 11.22 8.35 -3.33
C ASP A 133 11.95 6.99 -3.31
N THR A 134 13.28 7.01 -3.17
CA THR A 134 14.07 5.78 -3.10
C THR A 134 13.90 5.02 -1.78
N LYS A 135 13.28 5.62 -0.76
CA LYS A 135 13.22 5.13 0.63
C LYS A 135 11.82 4.66 1.01
N CYS A 136 10.79 5.39 0.58
CA CYS A 136 9.41 5.13 0.95
C CYS A 136 8.43 5.38 -0.20
N LEU A 137 7.26 4.76 -0.06
CA LEU A 137 6.13 4.88 -0.97
C LEU A 137 4.86 5.09 -0.13
N ILE A 138 4.14 6.17 -0.40
CA ILE A 138 2.83 6.48 0.19
C ILE A 138 1.78 6.36 -0.90
N VAL A 139 0.85 5.43 -0.70
CA VAL A 139 -0.24 5.18 -1.63
C VAL A 139 -1.56 5.31 -0.90
N LYS A 140 -2.55 5.85 -1.60
CA LYS A 140 -3.93 5.94 -1.15
C LYS A 140 -4.74 4.86 -1.85
N ILE A 141 -5.58 4.16 -1.09
CA ILE A 141 -6.54 3.21 -1.65
C ILE A 141 -7.64 4.01 -2.33
N SER A 142 -7.99 3.66 -3.57
CA SER A 142 -8.94 4.43 -4.37
C SER A 142 -10.26 4.65 -3.61
N GLN A 143 -10.78 5.89 -3.70
CA GLN A 143 -12.03 6.27 -3.04
C GLN A 143 -13.22 5.47 -3.58
N THR A 144 -13.19 5.10 -4.86
CA THR A 144 -14.27 4.30 -5.48
C THR A 144 -14.41 2.93 -4.83
N GLN A 145 -13.36 2.42 -4.19
CA GLN A 145 -13.35 1.12 -3.54
C GLN A 145 -13.63 1.20 -2.04
N THR A 146 -13.30 2.32 -1.40
CA THR A 146 -13.39 2.44 0.06
C THR A 146 -14.44 3.42 0.56
N GLY A 147 -14.96 4.30 -0.30
CA GLY A 147 -15.78 5.45 0.10
C GLY A 147 -15.01 6.51 0.91
N HIS A 148 -13.76 6.25 1.29
CA HIS A 148 -12.97 7.09 2.18
C HIS A 148 -11.83 7.80 1.43
N LYS A 149 -11.69 9.10 1.70
CA LYS A 149 -10.70 9.94 1.00
C LYS A 149 -9.28 9.85 1.56
N ARG A 150 -9.02 9.19 2.70
CA ARG A 150 -7.73 9.30 3.41
C ARG A 150 -7.14 7.99 3.91
N LEU A 151 -7.57 6.86 3.36
CA LEU A 151 -6.97 5.56 3.67
C LEU A 151 -5.68 5.40 2.86
N CYS A 152 -4.55 5.43 3.55
CA CYS A 152 -3.24 5.31 2.93
C CYS A 152 -2.41 4.18 3.55
N LEU A 153 -1.42 3.74 2.78
CA LEU A 153 -0.38 2.81 3.19
C LEU A 153 0.97 3.51 3.04
N LEU A 154 1.84 3.37 4.05
CA LEU A 154 3.25 3.79 3.96
C LEU A 154 4.13 2.56 3.90
N TRP A 155 4.76 2.33 2.76
CA TRP A 155 5.78 1.32 2.55
C TRP A 155 7.18 1.91 2.67
N VAL A 156 8.10 1.16 3.25
CA VAL A 156 9.49 1.57 3.50
C VAL A 156 10.43 0.46 3.03
N LYS A 157 11.51 0.82 2.35
CA LYS A 157 12.56 -0.12 1.92
C LYS A 157 13.38 -0.62 3.11
N GLU A 158 13.79 -1.89 3.09
CA GLU A 158 14.48 -2.54 4.20
C GLU A 158 15.71 -1.74 4.69
N SER A 159 16.55 -1.27 3.76
CA SER A 159 17.75 -0.49 4.07
C SER A 159 17.49 0.82 4.82
N TYR A 160 16.22 1.26 4.89
CA TYR A 160 15.80 2.49 5.54
C TYR A 160 14.92 2.28 6.78
N LEU A 161 14.76 1.05 7.29
CA LEU A 161 13.93 0.78 8.47
C LEU A 161 14.41 1.53 9.72
N GLU A 162 15.72 1.59 9.93
CA GLU A 162 16.33 2.30 11.08
C GLU A 162 16.36 3.82 10.89
N ASN A 163 16.13 4.30 9.67
CA ASN A 163 16.07 5.72 9.41
C ASN A 163 14.73 6.29 9.94
N PRO A 164 14.75 7.48 10.56
CA PRO A 164 13.53 8.06 11.12
C PRO A 164 12.50 8.46 10.05
N LEU A 165 12.93 8.60 8.79
CA LEU A 165 12.09 8.91 7.62
C LEU A 165 11.08 10.04 7.91
N ARG A 166 11.58 11.10 8.57
CA ARG A 166 10.76 12.23 9.06
C ARG A 166 9.94 12.85 7.94
N HIS A 167 10.47 12.88 6.71
CA HIS A 167 9.76 13.37 5.55
C HIS A 167 8.59 12.50 5.12
N CYS A 168 8.78 11.18 5.01
CA CYS A 168 7.69 10.25 4.68
C CYS A 168 6.59 10.30 5.74
N ARG A 169 6.97 10.37 7.02
CA ARG A 169 6.01 10.52 8.11
C ARG A 169 5.24 11.82 8.00
N PHE A 170 5.93 12.94 7.81
CA PHE A 170 5.29 14.25 7.65
C PHE A 170 4.31 14.28 6.48
N LEU A 171 4.71 13.78 5.30
CA LEU A 171 3.84 13.75 4.14
C LEU A 171 2.64 12.82 4.36
N TYR A 172 2.82 11.68 5.02
CA TYR A 172 1.70 10.83 5.42
C TYR A 172 0.72 11.59 6.33
N ASP A 173 1.22 12.28 7.37
CA ASP A 173 0.40 13.04 8.31
C ASP A 173 -0.40 14.18 7.65
N VAL A 174 0.17 14.80 6.60
CA VAL A 174 -0.49 15.89 5.86
C VAL A 174 -1.59 15.37 4.92
N PHE A 175 -1.36 14.26 4.20
CA PHE A 175 -2.25 13.81 3.11
C PHE A 175 -3.17 12.64 3.48
N CYS A 176 -2.90 11.96 4.59
CA CYS A 176 -3.59 10.74 4.98
C CYS A 176 -4.30 10.89 6.34
N SER A 177 -5.01 9.85 6.76
CA SER A 177 -5.66 9.83 8.07
C SER A 177 -4.61 9.80 9.18
N TRP A 178 -4.74 10.69 10.15
CA TRP A 178 -3.93 10.69 11.37
C TRP A 178 -4.18 9.42 12.20
N ASN A 179 -5.41 8.90 12.19
CA ASN A 179 -5.76 7.62 12.77
C ASN A 179 -5.23 6.49 11.88
N ARG A 180 -4.16 5.83 12.36
CA ARG A 180 -3.40 4.79 11.66
C ARG A 180 -2.83 3.79 12.66
N ASP A 181 -2.55 2.59 12.18
CA ASP A 181 -1.70 1.64 12.87
C ASP A 181 -0.25 1.84 12.45
N ASP A 182 0.65 1.96 13.44
CA ASP A 182 2.09 1.88 13.25
C ASP A 182 2.56 0.46 13.56
N LEU A 183 2.89 -0.28 12.51
CA LEU A 183 3.29 -1.68 12.62
C LEU A 183 4.72 -1.85 13.16
N GLN A 184 5.49 -0.76 13.27
CA GLN A 184 6.87 -0.75 13.76
C GLN A 184 7.72 -1.90 13.15
N PRO A 185 7.80 -1.99 11.80
CA PRO A 185 8.44 -3.11 11.14
C PRO A 185 9.91 -3.21 11.54
N LYS A 186 10.34 -4.44 11.84
CA LYS A 186 11.74 -4.76 12.13
C LYS A 186 12.29 -5.61 11.00
N LYS A 187 13.58 -5.41 10.69
CA LYS A 187 14.28 -6.27 9.74
C LYS A 187 14.16 -7.74 10.18
N ASP A 188 13.94 -8.62 9.21
CA ASP A 188 13.81 -10.08 9.43
C ASP A 188 12.71 -10.47 10.45
N CYS A 189 11.67 -9.64 10.65
CA CYS A 189 10.57 -9.94 11.58
C CYS A 189 9.79 -11.22 11.23
N ASP A 190 10.01 -11.75 10.04
CA ASP A 190 9.39 -12.91 9.45
C ASP A 190 10.25 -14.19 9.63
N ARG A 191 11.50 -14.06 10.09
CA ARG A 191 12.44 -15.17 10.28
C ARG A 191 11.96 -16.16 11.34
N GLY A 192 11.99 -17.45 11.02
CA GLY A 192 11.57 -18.53 11.92
C GLY A 192 10.05 -18.67 12.08
N VAL A 193 9.25 -17.91 11.33
CA VAL A 193 7.78 -18.04 11.30
C VAL A 193 7.39 -19.11 10.28
N GLN A 194 6.63 -20.11 10.73
CA GLN A 194 6.17 -21.18 9.84
C GLN A 194 5.11 -20.64 8.86
N PRO A 195 5.14 -21.08 7.59
CA PRO A 195 4.05 -20.79 6.66
C PRO A 195 2.77 -21.41 7.19
N LYS A 196 1.64 -20.71 7.01
CA LYS A 196 0.33 -21.27 7.31
C LYS A 196 0.05 -22.40 6.34
N ASP A 197 -0.42 -23.53 6.85
CA ASP A 197 -0.86 -24.65 6.02
C ASP A 197 -1.97 -24.16 5.07
N LYS A 198 -1.73 -24.31 3.76
CA LYS A 198 -2.79 -24.12 2.77
C LYS A 198 -3.78 -25.26 2.98
N ARG A 199 -4.87 -25.00 3.71
CA ARG A 199 -6.03 -25.91 3.63
C ARG A 199 -6.46 -25.98 2.16
N PRO A 200 -6.67 -27.17 1.59
CA PRO A 200 -7.28 -27.28 0.28
C PRO A 200 -8.57 -26.47 0.26
N ALA A 201 -8.82 -25.74 -0.84
CA ALA A 201 -10.13 -25.20 -1.10
C ALA A 201 -11.15 -26.34 -0.94
N MET A 202 -12.17 -26.15 -0.10
CA MET A 202 -13.31 -27.06 -0.04
C MET A 202 -13.89 -27.15 -1.46
N GLU A 203 -13.56 -28.21 -2.18
CA GLU A 203 -14.38 -28.69 -3.29
C GLU A 203 -15.78 -28.92 -2.74
N GLY A 204 -16.76 -28.36 -3.44
CA GLY A 204 -18.15 -28.38 -3.02
C GLY A 204 -18.60 -29.80 -2.72
N SER A 205 -19.17 -29.97 -1.53
CA SER A 205 -19.95 -31.14 -1.15
C SER A 205 -21.11 -31.33 -2.14
N GLN A 206 -20.87 -32.00 -3.27
CA GLN A 206 -21.90 -32.67 -4.04
C GLN A 206 -22.27 -33.94 -3.29
N ASN A 207 -23.31 -33.86 -2.45
CA ASN A 207 -24.03 -35.05 -2.03
C ASN A 207 -24.95 -35.47 -3.20
N PRO A 208 -24.81 -36.70 -3.74
CA PRO A 208 -25.81 -37.24 -4.64
C PRO A 208 -27.07 -37.56 -3.83
N GLY A 209 -28.19 -36.97 -4.24
CA GLY A 209 -29.50 -37.21 -3.63
C GLY A 209 -29.89 -38.68 -3.72
N THR A 210 -30.15 -39.29 -2.57
CA THR A 210 -30.89 -40.55 -2.44
C THR A 210 -32.34 -40.36 -2.93
N PRO A 211 -32.85 -41.21 -3.85
CA PRO A 211 -34.24 -41.15 -4.28
C PRO A 211 -35.19 -41.62 -3.16
N ARG A 212 -36.26 -40.87 -2.89
CA ARG A 212 -37.36 -41.30 -2.02
C ARG A 212 -38.16 -42.43 -2.68
N PRO A 213 -38.59 -43.47 -1.94
CA PRO A 213 -39.55 -44.44 -2.45
C PRO A 213 -40.98 -43.87 -2.47
N PRO A 214 -41.82 -44.32 -3.43
CA PRO A 214 -43.17 -43.80 -3.62
C PRO A 214 -44.12 -44.27 -2.52
N ARG A 215 -45.11 -43.42 -2.20
CA ARG A 215 -46.29 -43.74 -1.40
C ARG A 215 -47.53 -43.30 -2.15
#